data_AF-A0A2E6F7N3-F1
#
_entry.id   AF-A0A2E6F7N3-F1
#
_cell.length_a   1.000
_cell.length_b   1.000
_cell.length_c   1.000
_cell.angle_alpha   90.00
_cell.angle_beta   90.00
_cell.angle_gamma   90.00
#
_symmetry.space_group_name_H-M   'P 1'
#
loop_
_entity.id
_entity.type
_entity.pdbx_description
1 polymer ?
#
loop_
_entity_poly.entity_id
_entity_poly.type
_entity_poly.pdbx_seq_one_letter_code
_entity_poly.pdbx_strand_id
1 'polypeptide(L)'
;MDLYYDPVVDEHVRTPVGLIAPTWYLAPQRREVAETAWRFGASVMGLLGDGDVGMNDARDGLMLAWFTGEFADGAIKEKLWEACDTFFEPTQDPDSGEFTFGFGLGEIHPRGQFNARVMAGWVCQPGAWAQIFDNPNLAKHSQPCVERVDFPRVAMSQAHWNEGSLHLAADPCNGAANGTRTTMTIRRLPTDGEWILKSSDETLTSWDVAGGSTQIELIADGSSFTLTALDETVSA
;
A
#
# COMPACT_ATOMS: atom_id res chain seq x y z
N MET A 1 -16.58 -27.09 1.36
CA MET A 1 -16.11 -26.46 0.12
C MET A 1 -14.80 -27.13 -0.23
N ASP A 2 -14.67 -27.64 -1.46
CA ASP A 2 -13.42 -28.26 -1.90
C ASP A 2 -12.46 -27.15 -2.31
N LEU A 3 -11.16 -27.34 -2.03
CA LEU A 3 -10.13 -26.45 -2.56
C LEU A 3 -9.94 -26.68 -4.06
N TYR A 4 -10.01 -27.94 -4.46
CA TYR A 4 -9.81 -28.39 -5.83
C TYR A 4 -10.60 -29.67 -6.07
N TYR A 5 -11.11 -29.83 -7.29
CA TYR A 5 -11.70 -31.07 -7.77
C TYR A 5 -10.98 -31.47 -9.06
N ASP A 6 -10.44 -32.69 -9.08
CA ASP A 6 -9.84 -33.28 -10.28
C ASP A 6 -10.88 -34.15 -11.01
N PRO A 7 -11.39 -33.73 -12.17
CA PRO A 7 -12.38 -34.50 -12.91
C PRO A 7 -11.78 -35.71 -13.65
N VAL A 8 -10.46 -35.79 -13.82
CA VAL A 8 -9.81 -36.91 -14.52
C VAL A 8 -9.74 -38.13 -13.61
N VAL A 9 -9.52 -37.92 -12.32
CA VAL A 9 -9.43 -38.98 -11.31
C VAL A 9 -10.61 -39.01 -10.32
N ASP A 10 -11.59 -38.11 -10.49
CA ASP A 10 -12.77 -37.95 -9.63
C ASP A 10 -12.43 -37.71 -8.14
N GLU A 11 -11.46 -36.82 -7.89
CA GLU A 11 -10.95 -36.58 -6.54
C GLU A 11 -11.26 -35.17 -6.03
N HIS A 12 -11.82 -35.10 -4.83
CA HIS A 12 -12.11 -33.85 -4.13
C HIS A 12 -11.06 -33.57 -3.05
N VAL A 13 -10.32 -32.47 -3.18
CA VAL A 13 -9.41 -31.99 -2.14
C VAL A 13 -10.19 -31.19 -1.11
N ARG A 14 -10.68 -31.88 -0.09
CA ARG A 14 -11.47 -31.32 1.02
C ARG A 14 -10.56 -30.79 2.13
N THR A 15 -10.50 -29.47 2.25
CA THR A 15 -9.74 -28.79 3.29
C THR A 15 -10.44 -27.49 3.68
N PRO A 16 -10.36 -27.05 4.95
CA PRO A 16 -10.82 -25.71 5.35
C PRO A 16 -10.20 -24.59 4.49
N VAL A 17 -9.02 -24.82 3.91
CA VAL A 17 -8.37 -23.89 2.97
C VAL A 17 -9.25 -23.62 1.73
N GLY A 18 -10.11 -24.56 1.32
CA GLY A 18 -11.04 -24.34 0.21
C GLY A 18 -12.04 -23.21 0.48
N LEU A 19 -12.37 -22.95 1.75
CA LEU A 19 -13.19 -21.80 2.17
C LEU A 19 -12.36 -20.50 2.28
N ILE A 20 -11.11 -20.60 2.76
CA ILE A 20 -10.25 -19.45 3.09
C ILE A 20 -9.57 -18.88 1.84
N ALA A 21 -9.04 -19.73 0.94
CA ALA A 21 -8.31 -19.30 -0.25
C ALA A 21 -9.06 -18.29 -1.15
N PRO A 22 -10.38 -18.43 -1.42
CA PRO A 22 -11.10 -17.47 -2.25
C PRO A 22 -11.48 -16.17 -1.53
N THR A 23 -11.23 -16.03 -0.23
CA THR A 23 -11.67 -14.89 0.61
C THR A 23 -11.36 -13.54 -0.01
N TRP A 24 -10.11 -13.32 -0.47
CA TRP A 24 -9.72 -12.05 -1.10
C TRP A 24 -10.57 -11.71 -2.32
N TYR A 25 -10.84 -12.69 -3.19
CA TYR A 25 -11.65 -12.47 -4.40
C TYR A 25 -13.14 -12.31 -4.07
N LEU A 26 -13.61 -12.94 -3.01
CA LEU A 26 -14.99 -12.85 -2.55
C LEU A 26 -15.27 -11.55 -1.79
N ALA A 27 -14.27 -10.89 -1.21
CA ALA A 27 -14.48 -9.65 -0.45
C ALA A 27 -15.30 -8.58 -1.21
N PRO A 28 -14.99 -8.22 -2.47
CA PRO A 28 -15.81 -7.28 -3.24
C PRO A 28 -17.12 -7.86 -3.79
N GLN A 29 -17.24 -9.20 -3.92
CA GLN A 29 -18.37 -9.83 -4.63
C GLN A 29 -19.46 -10.35 -3.68
N ARG A 30 -19.04 -10.89 -2.53
CA ARG A 30 -19.83 -11.62 -1.54
C ARG A 30 -19.21 -11.40 -0.15
N ARG A 31 -19.17 -10.14 0.28
CA ARG A 31 -18.51 -9.69 1.53
C ARG A 31 -18.82 -10.56 2.74
N GLU A 32 -20.09 -10.87 2.99
CA GLU A 32 -20.51 -11.68 4.15
C GLU A 32 -19.89 -13.09 4.14
N VAL A 33 -19.74 -13.70 2.96
CA VAL A 33 -19.11 -15.02 2.81
C VAL A 33 -17.62 -14.92 3.08
N ALA A 34 -16.96 -13.90 2.53
CA ALA A 34 -15.54 -13.64 2.74
C ALA A 34 -15.22 -13.36 4.21
N GLU A 35 -16.02 -12.52 4.87
CA GLU A 35 -15.85 -12.19 6.29
C GLU A 35 -16.06 -13.43 7.16
N THR A 36 -17.06 -14.26 6.85
CA THR A 36 -17.29 -15.53 7.57
C THR A 36 -16.09 -16.47 7.43
N ALA A 37 -15.52 -16.59 6.23
CA ALA A 37 -14.33 -17.40 5.97
C ALA A 37 -13.09 -16.89 6.74
N TRP A 38 -12.87 -15.57 6.72
CA TRP A 38 -11.78 -14.93 7.46
C TRP A 38 -11.92 -15.12 8.96
N ARG A 39 -13.11 -14.83 9.52
CA ARG A 39 -13.40 -15.01 10.96
C ARG A 39 -13.20 -16.46 11.39
N PHE A 40 -13.62 -17.43 10.58
CA PHE A 40 -13.38 -18.84 10.85
C PHE A 40 -11.87 -19.14 10.96
N GLY A 41 -11.06 -18.70 9.99
CA GLY A 41 -9.61 -18.87 10.05
C GLY A 41 -8.98 -18.18 11.26
N ALA A 42 -9.38 -16.94 11.53
CA ALA A 42 -8.90 -16.17 12.68
C ALA A 42 -9.25 -16.84 14.02
N SER A 43 -10.46 -17.41 14.16
CA SER A 43 -10.85 -18.19 15.34
C SER A 43 -10.01 -19.46 15.50
N VAL A 44 -9.79 -20.21 14.42
CA VAL A 44 -8.99 -21.45 14.45
C VAL A 44 -7.55 -21.18 14.86
N MET A 45 -6.96 -20.06 14.43
CA MET A 45 -5.62 -19.64 14.87
C MET A 45 -5.58 -18.99 16.26
N GLY A 46 -6.71 -18.86 16.95
CA GLY A 46 -6.77 -18.19 18.25
C GLY A 46 -6.63 -16.66 18.19
N LEU A 47 -6.60 -16.06 16.99
CA LEU A 47 -6.44 -14.61 16.81
C LEU A 47 -7.55 -13.82 17.53
N LEU A 48 -8.79 -14.32 17.46
CA LEU A 48 -9.96 -13.68 18.08
C LEU A 48 -10.16 -13.98 19.58
N GLY A 49 -9.27 -14.77 20.19
CA GLY A 49 -9.30 -15.07 21.62
C GLY A 49 -8.27 -14.27 22.42
N ASP A 50 -8.16 -14.56 23.72
CA ASP A 50 -7.22 -13.87 24.63
C ASP A 50 -5.81 -14.49 24.64
N GLY A 51 -5.64 -15.68 24.06
CA GLY A 51 -4.34 -16.37 23.98
C GLY A 51 -3.51 -15.98 22.76
N ASP A 52 -2.29 -16.52 22.68
CA ASP A 52 -1.37 -16.29 21.57
C ASP A 52 -1.92 -16.81 20.22
N VAL A 53 -1.44 -16.22 19.12
CA VAL A 53 -1.76 -16.69 17.77
C VAL A 53 -1.02 -18.02 17.52
N GLY A 54 -1.78 -19.07 17.23
CA GLY A 54 -1.25 -20.43 17.03
C GLY A 54 -0.57 -20.61 15.67
N MET A 55 0.62 -20.05 15.49
CA MET A 55 1.47 -20.26 14.31
C MET A 55 2.66 -21.18 14.65
N ASN A 56 2.89 -22.21 13.83
CA ASN A 56 4.08 -23.05 13.93
C ASN A 56 5.15 -22.65 12.90
N ASP A 57 4.72 -22.15 11.75
CA ASP A 57 5.59 -21.58 10.72
C ASP A 57 4.93 -20.39 9.99
N ALA A 58 5.68 -19.75 9.11
CA ALA A 58 5.22 -18.59 8.33
C ALA A 58 3.99 -18.87 7.45
N ARG A 59 3.80 -20.10 6.96
CA ARG A 59 2.69 -20.44 6.05
C ARG A 59 1.35 -20.47 6.78
N ASP A 60 1.35 -20.80 8.07
CA ASP A 60 0.13 -20.82 8.90
C ASP A 60 -0.56 -19.45 8.92
N GLY A 61 0.22 -18.37 9.07
CA GLY A 61 -0.28 -17.00 9.16
C GLY A 61 -0.50 -16.30 7.82
N LEU A 62 0.07 -16.79 6.71
CA LEU A 62 0.18 -16.06 5.44
C LEU A 62 -1.18 -15.56 4.90
N MET A 63 -2.19 -16.45 4.84
CA MET A 63 -3.50 -16.09 4.29
C MET A 63 -4.25 -15.12 5.20
N LEU A 64 -4.14 -15.29 6.52
CA LEU A 64 -4.80 -14.39 7.45
C LEU A 64 -4.14 -13.02 7.44
N ALA A 65 -2.80 -12.97 7.42
CA ALA A 65 -2.03 -11.74 7.26
C ALA A 65 -2.44 -11.00 5.99
N TRP A 66 -2.51 -11.69 4.84
CA TRP A 66 -2.99 -11.11 3.58
C TRP A 66 -4.37 -10.46 3.73
N PHE A 67 -5.32 -11.13 4.36
CA PHE A 67 -6.70 -10.65 4.46
C PHE A 67 -6.93 -9.61 5.56
N THR A 68 -5.97 -9.39 6.48
CA THR A 68 -6.16 -8.42 7.57
C THR A 68 -6.44 -7.02 7.06
N GLY A 69 -5.74 -6.57 6.01
CA GLY A 69 -5.98 -5.27 5.39
C GLY A 69 -7.39 -5.09 4.83
N GLU A 70 -8.22 -6.15 4.75
CA GLU A 70 -9.62 -6.05 4.33
C GLU A 70 -10.61 -6.18 5.51
N PHE A 71 -10.30 -7.00 6.51
CA PHE A 71 -11.24 -7.42 7.56
C PHE A 71 -10.86 -7.09 9.01
N ALA A 72 -9.66 -6.55 9.26
CA ALA A 72 -9.17 -6.28 10.61
C ALA A 72 -8.42 -4.95 10.73
N ASP A 73 -8.51 -4.35 11.91
CA ASP A 73 -7.76 -3.16 12.30
C ASP A 73 -7.45 -3.17 13.81
N GLY A 74 -6.70 -2.16 14.26
CA GLY A 74 -6.37 -1.93 15.66
C GLY A 74 -5.77 -3.18 16.32
N ALA A 75 -6.23 -3.48 17.53
CA ALA A 75 -5.68 -4.56 18.37
C ALA A 75 -5.66 -5.94 17.68
N ILE A 76 -6.62 -6.26 16.80
CA ILE A 76 -6.63 -7.56 16.10
C ILE A 76 -5.52 -7.59 15.04
N LYS A 77 -5.36 -6.49 14.28
CA LYS A 77 -4.30 -6.37 13.27
C LYS A 77 -2.93 -6.38 13.96
N GLU A 78 -2.76 -5.57 15.01
CA GLU A 78 -1.54 -5.52 15.83
C GLU A 78 -1.15 -6.90 16.36
N LYS A 79 -2.07 -7.61 17.02
CA LYS A 79 -1.82 -8.95 17.57
C LYS A 79 -1.36 -9.95 16.51
N LEU A 80 -1.95 -9.93 15.30
CA LEU A 80 -1.50 -10.82 14.23
C LEU A 80 -0.10 -10.44 13.76
N TRP A 81 0.18 -9.15 13.57
CA TRP A 81 1.47 -8.71 13.05
C TRP A 81 2.61 -8.88 14.04
N GLU A 82 2.35 -8.74 15.34
CA GLU A 82 3.31 -9.13 16.40
C GLU A 82 3.67 -10.62 16.31
N ALA A 83 2.70 -11.50 16.04
CA ALA A 83 2.97 -12.91 15.79
C ALA A 83 3.76 -13.09 14.47
N CYS A 84 3.38 -12.39 13.41
CA CYS A 84 4.06 -12.47 12.11
C CYS A 84 5.51 -11.98 12.17
N ASP A 85 5.87 -10.98 12.97
CA ASP A 85 7.25 -10.47 13.09
C ASP A 85 8.24 -11.58 13.46
N THR A 86 7.80 -12.57 14.25
CA THR A 86 8.62 -13.72 14.63
C THR A 86 8.88 -14.69 13.46
N PHE A 87 7.88 -14.89 12.58
CA PHE A 87 7.93 -15.94 11.56
C PHE A 87 8.22 -15.42 10.14
N PHE A 88 7.88 -14.17 9.85
CA PHE A 88 7.96 -13.61 8.50
C PHE A 88 9.33 -12.99 8.21
N GLU A 89 10.17 -12.78 9.22
CA GLU A 89 11.51 -12.21 9.08
C GLU A 89 11.50 -10.87 8.31
N PRO A 90 10.77 -9.84 8.81
CA PRO A 90 10.77 -8.52 8.18
C PRO A 90 12.18 -7.92 8.22
N THR A 91 12.67 -7.50 7.07
CA THR A 91 14.00 -6.90 6.91
C THR A 91 13.91 -5.66 6.03
N GLN A 92 14.69 -4.64 6.38
CA GLN A 92 14.92 -3.48 5.54
C GLN A 92 16.41 -3.43 5.19
N ASP A 93 16.71 -3.45 3.90
CA ASP A 93 18.08 -3.30 3.42
C ASP A 93 18.54 -1.86 3.64
N PRO A 94 19.63 -1.61 4.38
CA PRO A 94 20.04 -0.26 4.76
C PRO A 94 20.57 0.57 3.59
N ASP A 95 21.07 -0.06 2.53
CA ASP A 95 21.69 0.60 1.39
C ASP A 95 20.67 0.96 0.31
N SER A 96 19.75 0.05 -0.01
CA SER A 96 18.71 0.27 -1.02
C SER A 96 17.39 0.78 -0.45
N GLY A 97 17.16 0.58 0.86
CA GLY A 97 15.87 0.87 1.49
C GLY A 97 14.80 -0.19 1.27
N GLU A 98 15.09 -1.26 0.52
CA GLU A 98 14.11 -2.28 0.15
C GLU A 98 13.62 -3.05 1.40
N PHE A 99 12.31 -3.10 1.59
CA PHE A 99 11.67 -3.89 2.65
C PHE A 99 11.20 -5.23 2.10
N THR A 100 11.51 -6.33 2.81
CA THR A 100 11.09 -7.69 2.45
C THR A 100 10.80 -8.56 3.67
N PHE A 101 9.93 -9.55 3.50
CA PHE A 101 9.74 -10.67 4.43
C PHE A 101 10.50 -11.92 3.95
N GLY A 102 11.31 -12.52 4.83
CA GLY A 102 12.14 -13.71 4.56
C GLY A 102 11.41 -15.06 4.55
N PHE A 103 10.39 -15.21 5.40
CA PHE A 103 9.60 -16.44 5.55
C PHE A 103 10.40 -17.76 5.76
N GLY A 104 11.66 -17.67 6.23
CA GLY A 104 12.53 -18.82 6.46
C GLY A 104 12.99 -19.54 5.18
N LEU A 105 12.89 -18.89 4.02
CA LEU A 105 13.23 -19.50 2.72
C LEU A 105 14.73 -19.49 2.42
N GLY A 106 15.51 -18.65 3.11
CA GLY A 106 16.96 -18.51 2.87
C GLY A 106 17.31 -17.90 1.50
N GLU A 107 16.37 -17.18 0.89
CA GLU A 107 16.54 -16.51 -0.39
C GLU A 107 17.01 -15.05 -0.18
N ILE A 108 17.94 -14.57 -1.01
CA ILE A 108 18.48 -13.19 -0.94
C ILE A 108 17.39 -12.16 -1.25
N HIS A 109 16.48 -12.51 -2.15
CA HIS A 109 15.33 -11.70 -2.53
C HIS A 109 14.12 -12.63 -2.58
N PRO A 110 13.43 -12.89 -1.46
CA PRO A 110 12.28 -13.80 -1.34
C PRO A 110 11.03 -13.21 -2.04
N ARG A 111 11.21 -12.62 -3.21
CA ARG A 111 10.20 -11.93 -3.99
C ARG A 111 9.39 -12.98 -4.73
N GLY A 112 8.10 -13.01 -4.41
CA GLY A 112 7.17 -13.97 -4.96
C GLY A 112 5.77 -13.72 -4.41
N GLN A 113 4.92 -14.73 -4.53
CA GLN A 113 3.51 -14.63 -4.14
C GLN A 113 3.32 -14.34 -2.64
N PHE A 114 4.26 -14.73 -1.76
CA PHE A 114 4.13 -14.53 -0.31
C PHE A 114 4.30 -13.07 0.10
N ASN A 115 5.42 -12.44 -0.27
CA ASN A 115 5.63 -11.01 -0.04
C ASN A 115 4.47 -10.18 -0.63
N ALA A 116 4.06 -10.45 -1.88
CA ALA A 116 2.96 -9.70 -2.51
C ALA A 116 1.62 -9.82 -1.74
N ARG A 117 1.27 -11.02 -1.27
CA ARG A 117 0.05 -11.26 -0.47
C ARG A 117 0.09 -10.55 0.87
N VAL A 118 1.19 -10.73 1.61
CA VAL A 118 1.35 -10.21 2.96
C VAL A 118 1.47 -8.68 2.95
N MET A 119 2.16 -8.11 1.96
CA MET A 119 2.25 -6.65 1.80
C MET A 119 0.88 -6.01 1.63
N ALA A 120 -0.05 -6.63 0.90
CA ALA A 120 -1.43 -6.12 0.80
C ALA A 120 -2.09 -6.03 2.19
N GLY A 121 -1.95 -7.06 3.02
CA GLY A 121 -2.45 -7.03 4.39
C GLY A 121 -1.79 -5.99 5.29
N TRP A 122 -0.49 -5.73 5.09
CA TRP A 122 0.28 -4.77 5.86
C TRP A 122 -0.16 -3.34 5.56
N VAL A 123 -0.17 -2.97 4.27
CA VAL A 123 -0.37 -1.59 3.82
C VAL A 123 -1.84 -1.18 3.68
N CYS A 124 -2.75 -2.14 3.46
CA CYS A 124 -4.16 -1.81 3.30
C CYS A 124 -4.85 -1.54 4.64
N GLN A 125 -5.84 -0.65 4.56
CA GLN A 125 -6.81 -0.36 5.62
C GLN A 125 -8.10 -1.14 5.37
N PRO A 126 -8.89 -1.48 6.40
CA PRO A 126 -10.11 -2.25 6.24
C PRO A 126 -11.00 -1.77 5.08
N GLY A 127 -11.46 -2.71 4.26
CA GLY A 127 -12.28 -2.41 3.09
C GLY A 127 -11.52 -1.86 1.87
N ALA A 128 -10.21 -1.60 1.96
CA ALA A 128 -9.45 -1.00 0.85
C ALA A 128 -9.49 -1.85 -0.43
N TRP A 129 -9.54 -3.18 -0.32
CA TRP A 129 -9.61 -4.04 -1.49
C TRP A 129 -11.00 -3.97 -2.13
N ALA A 130 -12.07 -4.08 -1.34
CA ALA A 130 -13.43 -3.94 -1.85
C ALA A 130 -13.69 -2.56 -2.48
N GLN A 131 -13.17 -1.50 -1.85
CA GLN A 131 -13.36 -0.11 -2.27
C GLN A 131 -12.86 0.17 -3.69
N ILE A 132 -11.82 -0.55 -4.17
CA ILE A 132 -11.32 -0.39 -5.55
C ILE A 132 -12.38 -0.77 -6.58
N PHE A 133 -13.27 -1.72 -6.24
CA PHE A 133 -14.35 -2.18 -7.12
C PHE A 133 -15.63 -1.37 -6.92
N ASP A 134 -15.96 -1.05 -5.66
CA ASP A 134 -17.21 -0.35 -5.33
C ASP A 134 -17.16 1.14 -5.70
N ASN A 135 -16.00 1.78 -5.51
CA ASN A 135 -15.80 3.21 -5.70
C ASN A 135 -14.45 3.50 -6.41
N PRO A 136 -14.28 3.06 -7.67
CA PRO A 136 -13.02 3.24 -8.37
C PRO A 136 -12.73 4.73 -8.59
N ASN A 137 -11.57 5.21 -8.12
CA ASN A 137 -11.06 6.52 -8.51
C ASN A 137 -10.51 6.46 -9.94
N LEU A 138 -11.39 6.62 -10.94
CA LEU A 138 -11.01 6.65 -12.36
C LEU A 138 -10.48 8.01 -12.81
N ALA A 139 -10.85 9.09 -12.10
CA ALA A 139 -10.40 10.45 -12.40
C ALA A 139 -8.87 10.60 -12.29
N LYS A 140 -8.22 9.78 -11.44
CA LYS A 140 -6.75 9.76 -11.28
C LYS A 140 -5.98 9.58 -12.59
N HIS A 141 -6.59 8.98 -13.62
CA HIS A 141 -5.93 8.75 -14.92
C HIS A 141 -5.81 10.02 -15.77
N SER A 142 -6.62 11.05 -15.50
CA SER A 142 -6.56 12.36 -16.18
C SER A 142 -6.06 13.48 -15.26
N GLN A 143 -6.05 13.26 -13.94
CA GLN A 143 -5.54 14.23 -12.96
C GLN A 143 -4.02 14.47 -13.09
N PRO A 144 -3.52 15.59 -12.53
CA PRO A 144 -2.10 15.85 -12.41
C PRO A 144 -1.34 14.67 -11.80
N CYS A 145 -0.14 14.41 -12.31
CA CYS A 145 0.71 13.33 -11.82
C CYS A 145 2.18 13.72 -11.75
N VAL A 146 2.90 12.97 -10.93
CA VAL A 146 4.35 13.03 -10.81
C VAL A 146 4.97 11.96 -11.71
N GLU A 147 5.98 12.36 -12.48
CA GLU A 147 6.81 11.48 -13.30
C GLU A 147 8.30 11.74 -13.00
N ARG A 148 9.15 10.78 -13.38
CA ARG A 148 10.62 10.88 -13.26
C ARG A 148 11.13 11.04 -11.81
N VAL A 149 10.48 10.39 -10.85
CA VAL A 149 10.99 10.27 -9.47
C VAL A 149 12.35 9.56 -9.48
N ASP A 150 13.32 10.06 -8.70
CA ASP A 150 14.65 9.48 -8.52
C ASP A 150 14.62 8.20 -7.67
N PHE A 151 13.90 7.19 -8.13
CA PHE A 151 13.84 5.87 -7.53
C PHE A 151 15.06 5.03 -7.96
N PRO A 152 15.72 4.26 -7.05
CA PRO A 152 15.30 3.90 -5.70
C PRO A 152 15.86 4.78 -4.59
N ARG A 153 16.40 5.97 -4.87
CA ARG A 153 16.90 6.86 -3.80
C ARG A 153 15.78 7.54 -3.04
N VAL A 154 14.71 7.89 -3.73
CA VAL A 154 13.55 8.62 -3.20
C VAL A 154 12.26 7.89 -3.60
N ALA A 155 11.31 7.84 -2.68
CA ALA A 155 9.94 7.40 -2.92
C ALA A 155 8.96 8.55 -2.65
N MET A 156 7.78 8.50 -3.27
CA MET A 156 6.70 9.43 -2.94
C MET A 156 5.85 8.83 -1.81
N SER A 157 5.78 9.48 -0.66
CA SER A 157 4.79 9.16 0.38
C SER A 157 3.45 9.83 0.12
N GLN A 158 3.43 10.91 -0.66
CA GLN A 158 2.22 11.57 -1.10
C GLN A 158 2.35 12.03 -2.55
N ALA A 159 1.36 11.71 -3.37
CA ALA A 159 1.21 12.22 -4.73
C ALA A 159 -0.26 12.09 -5.14
N HIS A 160 -1.09 13.04 -4.71
CA HIS A 160 -2.51 13.03 -5.05
C HIS A 160 -3.06 14.42 -5.32
N TRP A 161 -4.02 14.47 -6.23
CA TRP A 161 -4.75 15.67 -6.60
C TRP A 161 -6.04 15.78 -5.79
N ASN A 162 -6.28 16.95 -5.21
CA ASN A 162 -7.52 17.27 -4.52
C ASN A 162 -7.89 18.74 -4.77
N GLU A 163 -9.12 19.01 -5.22
CA GLU A 163 -9.71 20.37 -5.29
C GLU A 163 -8.77 21.49 -5.80
N GLY A 164 -8.14 21.32 -6.97
CA GLY A 164 -7.27 22.36 -7.55
C GLY A 164 -5.80 22.31 -7.08
N SER A 165 -5.50 21.42 -6.13
CA SER A 165 -4.19 21.32 -5.49
C SER A 165 -3.55 19.95 -5.71
N LEU A 166 -2.26 19.95 -6.05
CA LEU A 166 -1.45 18.73 -6.05
C LEU A 166 -0.67 18.64 -4.73
N HIS A 167 -0.94 17.61 -3.94
CA HIS A 167 -0.23 17.35 -2.70
C HIS A 167 0.90 16.35 -2.90
N LEU A 168 2.07 16.67 -2.36
CA LEU A 168 3.34 16.02 -2.64
C LEU A 168 4.12 15.81 -1.34
N ALA A 169 4.75 14.66 -1.19
CA ALA A 169 5.75 14.41 -0.15
C ALA A 169 6.71 13.35 -0.68
N ALA A 170 8.00 13.59 -0.45
CA ALA A 170 9.08 12.72 -0.89
C ALA A 170 9.84 12.21 0.33
N ASP A 171 10.01 10.89 0.42
CA ASP A 171 10.76 10.24 1.47
C ASP A 171 12.06 9.65 0.94
N PRO A 172 13.16 9.73 1.72
CA PRO A 172 14.39 9.07 1.38
C PRO A 172 14.23 7.56 1.57
N CYS A 173 14.68 6.76 0.61
CA CYS A 173 14.61 5.30 0.76
C CYS A 173 15.67 4.77 1.74
N ASN A 174 16.76 5.51 1.97
CA ASN A 174 17.83 5.16 2.91
C ASN A 174 18.37 6.40 3.63
N GLY A 175 19.21 6.18 4.65
CA GLY A 175 19.80 7.28 5.42
C GLY A 175 20.69 8.23 4.61
N ALA A 176 21.30 7.76 3.51
CA ALA A 176 22.17 8.58 2.66
C ALA A 176 21.39 9.56 1.76
N ALA A 177 20.12 9.27 1.46
CA ALA A 177 19.24 10.13 0.67
C ALA A 177 18.50 11.18 1.52
N ASN A 178 18.53 11.06 2.85
CA ASN A 178 17.79 11.95 3.74
C ASN A 178 18.22 13.42 3.59
N GLY A 179 17.25 14.30 3.39
CA GLY A 179 17.47 15.73 3.19
C GLY A 179 18.08 16.11 1.83
N THR A 180 18.23 15.15 0.90
CA THR A 180 18.71 15.47 -0.44
C THR A 180 17.60 16.12 -1.27
N ARG A 181 17.99 17.08 -2.12
CA ARG A 181 17.08 17.67 -3.12
C ARG A 181 16.98 16.75 -4.33
N THR A 182 15.76 16.59 -4.84
CA THR A 182 15.46 15.79 -6.03
C THR A 182 14.52 16.54 -6.95
N THR A 183 14.73 16.38 -8.25
CA THR A 183 13.90 16.99 -9.29
C THR A 183 12.95 15.96 -9.87
N MET A 184 11.69 16.34 -10.02
CA MET A 184 10.65 15.52 -10.64
C MET A 184 9.82 16.34 -11.62
N THR A 185 9.12 15.65 -12.52
CA THR A 185 8.26 16.30 -13.51
C THR A 185 6.80 16.20 -13.06
N ILE A 186 6.10 17.33 -13.02
CA ILE A 186 4.65 17.36 -12.88
C ILE A 186 4.04 17.47 -14.28
N ARG A 187 3.02 16.67 -14.55
CA ARG A 187 2.29 16.67 -15.82
C ARG A 187 0.79 16.73 -15.61
N ARG A 188 0.08 17.10 -16.68
CA ARG A 188 -1.38 17.22 -16.75
C ARG A 188 -1.93 18.27 -15.79
N LEU A 189 -1.15 19.32 -15.51
CA LEU A 189 -1.66 20.49 -14.81
C LEU A 189 -2.76 21.15 -15.65
N PRO A 190 -3.87 21.58 -15.03
CA PRO A 190 -5.06 22.04 -15.75
C PRO A 190 -4.86 23.36 -16.51
N THR A 191 -3.90 24.18 -16.09
CA THR A 191 -3.63 25.51 -16.65
C THR A 191 -2.12 25.74 -16.75
N ASP A 192 -1.73 26.49 -17.79
CA ASP A 192 -0.40 27.08 -17.92
C ASP A 192 -0.32 28.37 -17.10
N GLY A 193 0.90 28.85 -16.86
CA GLY A 193 1.17 30.07 -16.08
C GLY A 193 1.85 29.78 -14.75
N GLU A 194 1.71 30.69 -13.80
CA GLU A 194 2.41 30.63 -12.53
C GLU A 194 1.71 29.72 -11.52
N TRP A 195 2.47 28.81 -10.93
CA TRP A 195 2.03 27.92 -9.84
C TRP A 195 2.91 28.11 -8.62
N ILE A 196 2.30 28.06 -7.44
CA ILE A 196 2.98 28.23 -6.16
C ILE A 196 3.08 26.87 -5.48
N LEU A 197 4.32 26.48 -5.15
CA LEU A 197 4.63 25.36 -4.30
C LEU A 197 4.84 25.87 -2.87
N LYS A 198 3.95 25.45 -1.98
CA LYS A 198 3.95 25.79 -0.55
C LYS A 198 4.41 24.57 0.26
N SER A 199 5.44 24.75 1.08
CA SER A 199 5.91 23.75 2.06
C SER A 199 5.12 23.81 3.38
N SER A 200 5.30 22.80 4.21
CA SER A 200 4.73 22.71 5.56
C SER A 200 5.14 23.86 6.50
N ASP A 201 6.31 24.47 6.27
CA ASP A 201 6.80 25.64 7.00
C ASP A 201 6.34 26.99 6.41
N GLU A 202 5.36 26.97 5.50
CA GLU A 202 4.80 28.14 4.81
C GLU A 202 5.76 28.83 3.82
N THR A 203 6.92 28.24 3.51
CA THR A 203 7.79 28.75 2.44
C THR A 203 7.12 28.58 1.08
N LEU A 204 7.15 29.65 0.27
CA LEU A 204 6.55 29.69 -1.07
C LEU A 204 7.63 29.75 -2.14
N THR A 205 7.51 28.90 -3.16
CA THR A 205 8.33 28.95 -4.37
C THR A 205 7.44 28.96 -5.61
N SER A 206 7.82 29.78 -6.59
CA SER A 206 7.05 29.93 -7.83
C SER A 206 7.64 29.07 -8.95
N TRP A 207 6.76 28.48 -9.75
CA TRP A 207 7.08 27.60 -10.87
C TRP A 207 6.20 27.94 -12.08
N ASP A 208 6.85 28.20 -13.21
CA ASP A 208 6.15 28.39 -14.48
C ASP A 208 5.74 27.04 -15.08
N VAL A 209 4.48 26.96 -15.50
CA VAL A 209 3.90 25.79 -16.17
C VAL A 209 3.63 26.12 -17.63
N ALA A 210 4.07 25.23 -18.50
CA ALA A 210 3.84 25.34 -19.94
C ALA A 210 3.45 23.97 -20.53
N GLY A 211 2.38 23.95 -21.34
CA GLY A 211 1.84 22.71 -21.89
C GLY A 211 1.37 21.73 -20.81
N GLY A 212 0.87 22.24 -19.68
CA GLY A 212 0.39 21.46 -18.53
C GLY A 212 1.52 20.70 -17.82
N SER A 213 2.76 21.15 -17.91
CA SER A 213 3.91 20.50 -17.28
C SER A 213 4.92 21.51 -16.71
N THR A 214 5.59 21.10 -15.64
CA THR A 214 6.74 21.81 -15.07
C THR A 214 7.66 20.82 -14.36
N GLN A 215 8.90 21.21 -14.10
CA GLN A 215 9.81 20.46 -13.23
C GLN A 215 9.88 21.18 -11.89
N ILE A 216 9.72 20.44 -10.80
CA ILE A 216 9.84 20.99 -9.45
C ILE A 216 10.97 20.29 -8.71
N GLU A 217 11.52 20.97 -7.71
CA GLU A 217 12.48 20.40 -6.77
C GLU A 217 11.83 20.23 -5.40
N LEU A 218 11.94 19.03 -4.83
CA LEU A 218 11.53 18.70 -3.46
C LEU A 218 12.73 18.24 -2.63
N ILE A 219 12.67 18.41 -1.32
CA ILE A 219 13.58 17.76 -0.37
C ILE A 219 13.01 16.39 0.04
N ALA A 220 13.87 15.36 0.08
CA ALA A 220 13.51 14.01 0.49
C ALA A 220 13.71 13.84 2.00
N ASP A 221 12.76 14.34 2.78
CA ASP A 221 12.76 14.26 4.26
C ASP A 221 11.36 14.03 4.85
N GLY A 222 10.37 13.69 4.00
CA GLY A 222 8.98 13.49 4.39
C GLY A 222 8.16 14.78 4.55
N SER A 223 8.74 15.95 4.30
CA SER A 223 8.00 17.22 4.31
C SER A 223 6.89 17.22 3.26
N SER A 224 5.73 17.74 3.66
CA SER A 224 4.58 17.90 2.76
C SER A 224 4.63 19.22 2.01
N PHE A 225 4.23 19.18 0.75
CA PHE A 225 4.12 20.31 -0.15
C PHE A 225 2.75 20.32 -0.83
N THR A 226 2.26 21.52 -1.15
CA THR A 226 1.06 21.71 -1.96
C THR A 226 1.37 22.64 -3.12
N LEU A 227 1.04 22.21 -4.33
CA LEU A 227 1.23 22.96 -5.57
C LEU A 227 -0.13 23.45 -6.09
N THR A 228 -0.32 24.76 -6.23
CA THR A 228 -1.58 25.40 -6.64
C THR A 228 -1.36 26.49 -7.69
N ALA A 229 -2.31 26.69 -8.61
CA ALA A 229 -2.24 27.80 -9.56
C ALA A 229 -2.37 29.15 -8.82
N LEU A 230 -1.62 30.17 -9.23
CA LEU A 230 -1.69 31.50 -8.59
C LEU A 230 -3.10 32.11 -8.68
N ASP A 231 -3.80 31.89 -9.78
CA ASP A 231 -5.12 32.47 -10.06
C ASP A 231 -6.28 31.87 -9.21
N GLU A 232 -6.07 30.74 -8.53
CA GLU A 232 -7.10 30.14 -7.65
C GLU A 232 -7.06 30.70 -6.21
N THR A 233 -6.10 31.57 -5.87
CA THR A 233 -6.02 32.21 -4.54
C THR A 233 -6.80 33.54 -4.42
N VAL A 234 -7.59 33.92 -5.43
CA VAL A 234 -8.47 35.10 -5.39
C VAL A 234 -9.94 34.70 -5.53
N SER A 235 -10.47 33.98 -4.55
CA SER A 235 -11.91 33.95 -4.25
C SER A 235 -12.08 33.59 -2.77
N ALA A 236 -12.30 34.64 -1.97
CA ALA A 236 -12.71 34.57 -0.57
C ALA A 236 -14.13 34.04 -0.41
#